data_AF-A0A7L1PMI9-F1
#
_entry.id   AF-A0A7L1PMI9-F1
#
_cell.length_a   1.000
_cell.length_b   1.000
_cell.length_c   1.000
_cell.angle_alpha   90.00
_cell.angle_beta   90.00
_cell.angle_gamma   90.00
#
_symmetry.space_group_name_H-M   'P 1'
#
loop_
_entity.id
_entity.type
_entity.pdbx_description
1 polymer ?
#
loop_
_entity_poly.entity_id
_entity_poly.type
_entity_poly.pdbx_seq_one_letter_code
_entity_poly.pdbx_strand_id
1 'polypeptide(L)'
;YPSFFSPLSRFFPTLAPPFPRPYPSFSSPLSRFFPVLIPLSPAGKPRLDSEGCPGQQNWTEGQDGILECRAKGRPEPEVKCSKDGGNPVAAGIPYAADRSLAGTYRCRATNALGTAERDVTVSVQCE
;
A
#
# COMPACT_ATOMS: atom_id res chain seq x y z
N TYR A 1 40.17 49.58 65.99
CA TYR A 1 40.97 48.53 66.65
C TYR A 1 40.69 47.22 65.93
N PRO A 2 41.62 46.71 65.11
CA PRO A 2 41.42 45.50 64.34
C PRO A 2 41.82 44.28 65.16
N SER A 3 41.06 43.19 65.06
CA SER A 3 41.49 41.89 65.57
C SER A 3 42.27 41.17 64.48
N PHE A 4 43.49 40.79 64.84
CA PHE A 4 44.60 40.31 64.04
C PHE A 4 44.65 38.76 64.04
N PHE A 5 45.27 38.20 62.98
CA PHE A 5 45.86 36.83 62.84
C PHE A 5 44.87 35.62 62.84
N SER A 6 44.64 34.86 61.75
CA SER A 6 45.51 33.89 61.01
C SER A 6 45.98 32.67 61.85
N PRO A 7 46.32 31.48 61.29
CA PRO A 7 45.93 30.83 60.03
C PRO A 7 45.75 29.28 60.13
N LEU A 8 45.38 28.67 58.99
CA LEU A 8 45.82 27.37 58.43
C LEU A 8 45.78 26.05 59.23
N SER A 9 45.31 25.04 58.47
CA SER A 9 45.75 23.64 58.44
C SER A 9 45.11 22.65 59.43
N ARG A 10 44.29 21.76 58.85
CA ARG A 10 44.17 20.34 59.23
C ARG A 10 43.45 19.63 58.08
N PHE A 11 44.22 19.15 57.11
CA PHE A 11 44.59 17.73 56.97
C PHE A 11 43.37 16.84 56.71
N PHE A 12 43.11 16.62 55.41
CA PHE A 12 42.40 15.46 54.88
C PHE A 12 43.21 14.19 55.18
N PRO A 13 42.52 13.10 55.53
CA PRO A 13 42.92 11.80 55.00
C PRO A 13 41.75 11.13 54.28
N THR A 14 41.96 10.94 52.99
CA THR A 14 41.22 10.08 52.06
C THR A 14 41.36 8.62 52.48
N LEU A 15 40.26 7.92 52.74
CA LEU A 15 40.22 6.46 52.82
C LEU A 15 38.91 5.99 52.19
N ALA A 16 38.91 5.84 50.86
CA ALA A 16 37.85 5.15 50.12
C ALA A 16 38.24 3.66 50.00
N PRO A 17 37.41 2.70 50.46
CA PRO A 17 37.66 1.29 50.26
C PRO A 17 37.32 0.85 48.81
N PRO A 18 37.96 -0.22 48.30
CA PRO A 18 37.79 -0.67 46.92
C PRO A 18 36.48 -1.45 46.73
N PHE A 19 35.93 -1.32 45.51
CA PHE A 19 34.75 -2.03 44.99
C PHE A 19 34.80 -3.55 45.19
N PRO A 20 33.62 -4.20 45.14
CA PRO A 20 33.35 -4.93 43.90
C PRO A 20 32.00 -4.53 43.30
N ARG A 21 32.02 -4.23 42.01
CA ARG A 21 30.81 -4.00 41.20
C ARG A 21 30.01 -5.32 41.20
N PRO A 22 28.70 -5.30 41.48
CA PRO A 22 27.85 -6.41 41.07
C PRO A 22 27.91 -6.45 39.53
N TYR A 23 28.32 -7.59 39.00
CA TYR A 23 28.20 -7.91 37.58
C TYR A 23 26.79 -7.51 37.08
N PRO A 24 26.64 -6.99 35.85
CA PRO A 24 25.33 -7.00 35.24
C PRO A 24 24.94 -8.47 35.07
N SER A 25 24.02 -8.95 35.90
CA SER A 25 23.25 -10.15 35.62
C SER A 25 22.50 -9.89 34.33
N PHE A 26 23.08 -10.36 33.22
CA PHE A 26 22.45 -10.41 31.91
C PHE A 26 21.29 -11.39 32.06
N SER A 27 20.14 -10.89 32.54
CA SER A 27 18.93 -11.68 32.59
C SER A 27 18.64 -12.07 31.14
N SER A 28 18.62 -13.38 30.96
CA SER A 28 18.31 -14.17 29.79
C SER A 28 17.93 -13.37 28.53
N PRO A 29 18.58 -13.61 27.37
CA PRO A 29 17.93 -13.38 26.09
C PRO A 29 16.81 -14.42 25.97
N LEU A 30 15.74 -14.27 26.76
CA LEU A 30 14.45 -14.88 26.49
C LEU A 30 14.01 -14.25 25.17
N SER A 31 14.43 -14.89 24.09
CA SER A 31 13.55 -15.21 22.98
C SER A 31 12.63 -14.02 22.66
N ARG A 32 13.21 -12.94 22.13
CA ARG A 32 12.46 -12.04 21.26
C ARG A 32 12.23 -12.75 19.93
N PHE A 33 11.49 -13.85 19.97
CA PHE A 33 10.51 -14.12 18.93
C PHE A 33 9.45 -13.04 19.10
N PHE A 34 9.79 -11.81 18.73
CA PHE A 34 8.74 -10.94 18.20
C PHE A 34 8.16 -11.75 17.05
N PRO A 35 6.87 -12.12 17.08
CA PRO A 35 6.26 -12.66 15.89
C PRO A 35 6.55 -11.63 14.81
N VAL A 36 7.29 -12.04 13.77
CA VAL A 36 7.43 -11.22 12.57
C VAL A 36 6.00 -11.16 12.03
N LEU A 37 5.25 -10.15 12.46
CA LEU A 37 4.01 -9.77 11.84
C LEU A 37 4.45 -9.32 10.46
N ILE A 38 4.40 -10.24 9.49
CA ILE A 38 4.52 -9.90 8.08
C ILE A 38 3.51 -8.76 7.90
N PRO A 39 3.95 -7.53 7.59
CA PRO A 39 3.02 -6.42 7.45
C PRO A 39 2.11 -6.78 6.29
N LEU A 40 0.90 -7.23 6.62
CA LEU A 40 -0.15 -7.38 5.64
C LEU A 40 -0.31 -6.00 5.02
N SER A 41 -0.21 -5.97 3.70
CA SER A 41 -0.33 -4.72 2.99
C SER A 41 -1.64 -4.01 3.39
N PRO A 42 -1.63 -2.69 3.54
CA PRO A 42 -2.81 -1.95 3.99
C PRO A 42 -3.96 -2.20 3.03
N ALA A 43 -5.12 -2.56 3.59
CA ALA A 43 -6.34 -2.72 2.84
C ALA A 43 -6.75 -1.35 2.27
N GLY A 44 -7.19 -1.33 1.02
CA GLY A 44 -7.45 -0.12 0.26
C GLY A 44 -8.71 -0.24 -0.58
N LYS A 45 -9.49 0.84 -0.62
CA LYS A 45 -10.64 0.99 -1.52
C LYS A 45 -10.21 0.83 -2.98
N PRO A 46 -11.08 0.28 -3.85
CA PRO A 46 -10.78 0.13 -5.26
C PRO A 46 -10.58 1.49 -5.93
N ARG A 47 -9.67 1.54 -6.90
CA ARG A 47 -9.38 2.71 -7.74
C ARG A 47 -9.11 2.28 -9.17
N LEU A 48 -9.71 3.00 -10.11
CA LEU A 48 -9.54 2.83 -11.55
C LEU A 48 -8.71 4.00 -12.08
N ASP A 49 -7.39 3.83 -12.11
CA ASP A 49 -6.47 4.84 -12.66
C ASP A 49 -6.43 4.75 -14.19
N SER A 50 -6.04 5.82 -14.88
CA SER A 50 -5.87 5.83 -16.34
C SER A 50 -4.83 4.84 -16.85
N GLU A 51 -3.81 4.56 -16.02
CA GLU A 51 -2.76 3.57 -16.29
C GLU A 51 -3.28 2.13 -16.30
N GLY A 52 -4.21 1.82 -15.39
CA GLY A 52 -4.78 0.48 -15.27
C GLY A 52 -6.01 0.29 -16.16
N CYS A 53 -6.74 1.37 -16.44
CA CYS A 53 -7.96 1.37 -17.22
C CYS A 53 -7.98 2.63 -18.11
N PRO A 54 -7.40 2.57 -19.32
CA PRO A 54 -7.40 3.69 -20.23
C PRO A 54 -8.83 4.03 -20.61
N GLY A 55 -9.17 5.31 -20.58
CA GLY A 55 -10.53 5.79 -20.91
C GLY A 55 -10.89 5.66 -22.38
N GLN A 56 -9.93 5.31 -23.24
CA GLN A 56 -10.17 5.05 -24.66
C GLN A 56 -9.35 3.85 -25.12
N GLN A 57 -9.99 2.95 -25.84
CA GLN A 57 -9.36 1.76 -26.43
C GLN A 57 -9.78 1.63 -27.90
N ASN A 58 -8.84 1.20 -28.74
CA ASN A 58 -9.08 1.00 -30.16
C ASN A 58 -8.89 -0.48 -30.47
N TRP A 59 -9.90 -1.09 -31.07
CA TRP A 59 -9.87 -2.47 -31.53
C TRP A 59 -9.97 -2.50 -33.06
N THR A 60 -9.50 -3.59 -33.67
CA THR A 60 -9.58 -3.81 -35.11
C THR A 60 -10.69 -4.81 -35.40
N GLU A 61 -11.62 -4.46 -36.28
CA GLU A 61 -12.72 -5.34 -36.69
C GLU A 61 -12.19 -6.67 -37.21
N GLY A 62 -12.75 -7.78 -36.73
CA GLY A 62 -12.33 -9.14 -37.13
C GLY A 62 -11.13 -9.70 -36.34
N GLN A 63 -10.52 -8.90 -35.45
CA GLN A 63 -9.53 -9.38 -34.48
C GLN A 63 -10.15 -9.52 -33.08
N ASP A 64 -9.44 -10.19 -32.16
CA ASP A 64 -9.88 -10.25 -30.76
C ASP A 64 -9.52 -8.95 -30.03
N GLY A 65 -10.55 -8.21 -29.61
CA GLY A 65 -10.43 -7.04 -28.75
C GLY A 65 -10.49 -7.42 -27.28
N ILE A 66 -9.51 -6.98 -26.49
CA ILE A 66 -9.47 -7.21 -25.05
C ILE A 66 -9.76 -5.89 -24.34
N LEU A 67 -10.75 -5.90 -23.45
CA LEU A 67 -11.03 -4.75 -22.59
C LEU A 67 -10.05 -4.75 -21.42
N GLU A 68 -8.94 -4.03 -21.57
CA GLU A 68 -7.92 -3.93 -20.54
C GLU A 68 -8.33 -2.91 -19.47
N CYS A 69 -8.82 -3.40 -18.33
CA CYS A 69 -9.19 -2.56 -17.21
C CYS A 69 -8.82 -3.25 -15.89
N ARG A 70 -7.74 -2.81 -15.27
CA ARG A 70 -7.23 -3.28 -13.99
C ARG A 70 -7.42 -2.21 -12.92
N ALA A 71 -8.12 -2.58 -11.85
CA ALA A 71 -8.29 -1.72 -10.70
C ALA A 71 -7.24 -2.01 -9.62
N LYS A 72 -6.83 -0.99 -8.89
CA LYS A 72 -5.96 -1.12 -7.71
C LYS A 72 -6.83 -1.17 -6.48
N GLY A 73 -6.58 -2.11 -5.58
CA GLY A 73 -7.31 -2.22 -4.32
C GLY A 73 -6.81 -3.41 -3.53
N ARG A 74 -7.05 -3.43 -2.21
CA ARG A 74 -6.75 -4.58 -1.36
C ARG A 74 -7.90 -4.82 -0.39
N PRO A 75 -8.59 -5.98 -0.42
CA PRO A 75 -8.40 -7.16 -1.29
C PRO A 75 -8.48 -6.87 -2.81
N GLU A 76 -8.04 -7.80 -3.67
CA GLU A 76 -8.06 -7.59 -5.13
C GLU A 76 -9.49 -7.28 -5.60
N PRO A 77 -9.74 -6.14 -6.28
CA PRO A 77 -11.07 -5.76 -6.69
C PRO A 77 -11.54 -6.53 -7.93
N GLU A 78 -12.80 -6.94 -7.94
CA GLU A 78 -13.44 -7.53 -9.11
C GLU A 78 -13.89 -6.42 -10.07
N VAL A 79 -13.43 -6.45 -11.32
CA VAL A 79 -13.78 -5.47 -12.36
C VAL A 79 -14.83 -6.05 -13.29
N LYS A 80 -16.00 -5.39 -13.36
CA LYS A 80 -17.09 -5.71 -14.29
C LYS A 80 -17.39 -4.50 -15.14
N CYS A 81 -17.34 -4.64 -16.45
CA CYS A 81 -17.66 -3.55 -17.38
C CYS A 81 -19.02 -3.82 -18.03
N SER A 82 -19.77 -2.77 -18.34
CA SER A 82 -21.07 -2.90 -19.02
C SER A 82 -21.20 -1.80 -20.05
N LYS A 83 -21.57 -2.16 -21.28
CA LYS A 83 -21.82 -1.19 -22.35
C LYS A 83 -23.16 -0.50 -22.10
N ASP A 84 -23.17 0.79 -21.82
CA ASP A 84 -24.39 1.60 -21.61
C ASP A 84 -25.43 0.99 -20.64
N GLY A 85 -24.98 0.24 -19.62
CA GLY A 85 -25.87 -0.47 -18.68
C GLY A 85 -26.54 -1.75 -19.24
N GLY A 86 -26.13 -2.20 -20.42
CA GLY A 86 -26.49 -3.48 -21.01
C GLY A 86 -25.73 -4.67 -20.40
N ASN A 87 -25.44 -5.68 -21.21
CA ASN A 87 -24.86 -6.92 -20.71
C ASN A 87 -23.48 -6.71 -20.06
N PRO A 88 -23.22 -7.36 -18.90
CA PRO A 88 -21.92 -7.31 -18.27
C PRO A 88 -20.89 -8.07 -19.12
N VAL A 89 -19.73 -7.44 -19.25
CA VAL A 89 -18.55 -7.88 -19.99
C VAL A 89 -17.41 -7.94 -18.98
N ALA A 90 -16.69 -9.06 -18.96
CA ALA A 90 -15.56 -9.23 -18.05
C ALA A 90 -14.32 -8.57 -18.65
N ALA A 91 -13.61 -7.78 -17.84
CA ALA A 91 -12.33 -7.21 -18.25
C ALA A 91 -11.27 -8.32 -18.37
N GLY A 92 -10.40 -8.23 -19.38
CA GLY A 92 -9.32 -9.21 -19.62
C GLY A 92 -9.73 -10.49 -20.36
N ILE A 93 -10.98 -10.58 -20.84
CA ILE A 93 -11.42 -11.65 -21.74
C ILE A 93 -11.36 -11.13 -23.20
N PRO A 94 -10.86 -11.93 -24.16
CA PRO A 94 -10.93 -11.58 -25.58
C PRO A 94 -12.36 -11.68 -26.09
N TYR A 95 -12.80 -10.65 -26.79
CA TYR A 95 -14.08 -10.60 -27.51
C TYR A 95 -13.81 -10.38 -28.99
N ALA A 96 -14.58 -11.02 -29.87
CA ALA A 96 -14.49 -10.75 -31.30
C ALA A 96 -14.85 -9.27 -31.53
N ALA A 97 -13.88 -8.47 -31.97
CA ALA A 97 -14.08 -7.04 -32.18
C ALA A 97 -15.01 -6.85 -33.38
N ASP A 98 -16.22 -6.42 -33.08
CA ASP A 98 -17.27 -6.12 -34.05
C ASP A 98 -17.74 -4.67 -33.86
N ARG A 99 -18.26 -4.05 -34.91
CA ARG A 99 -18.77 -2.67 -34.85
C ARG A 99 -19.89 -2.52 -33.84
N SER A 100 -20.63 -3.60 -33.55
CA SER A 100 -21.66 -3.59 -32.52
C SER A 100 -21.12 -3.41 -31.10
N LEU A 101 -19.85 -3.76 -30.84
CA LEU A 101 -19.17 -3.55 -29.56
C LEU A 101 -18.63 -2.13 -29.41
N ALA A 102 -18.45 -1.36 -30.50
CA ALA A 102 -18.05 0.04 -30.38
C ALA A 102 -19.06 0.84 -29.53
N GLY A 103 -18.56 1.63 -28.59
CA GLY A 103 -19.38 2.43 -27.68
C GLY A 103 -18.72 2.70 -26.33
N THR A 104 -19.52 3.18 -25.38
CA THR A 104 -19.05 3.56 -24.04
C THR A 104 -19.34 2.46 -23.03
N TYR A 105 -18.29 1.99 -22.38
CA TYR A 105 -18.31 0.96 -21.35
C TYR A 105 -18.12 1.59 -19.99
N ARG A 106 -19.05 1.31 -19.08
CA ARG A 106 -18.90 1.68 -17.67
C ARG A 106 -18.30 0.51 -16.91
N CYS A 107 -17.05 0.65 -16.50
CA CYS A 107 -16.31 -0.32 -15.71
C CYS A 107 -16.47 -0.04 -14.21
N ARG A 108 -16.90 -1.06 -13.46
CA ARG A 108 -17.15 -1.03 -12.02
C ARG A 108 -16.22 -2.00 -11.31
N ALA A 109 -15.34 -1.48 -10.47
CA ALA A 109 -14.41 -2.22 -9.64
C ALA A 109 -14.96 -2.33 -8.21
N THR A 110 -15.26 -3.54 -7.75
CA THR A 110 -15.89 -3.77 -6.44
C THR A 110 -14.98 -4.58 -5.53
N ASN A 111 -14.90 -4.16 -4.27
CA ASN A 111 -14.16 -4.85 -3.23
C ASN A 111 -14.92 -4.73 -1.89
N ALA A 112 -14.52 -5.51 -0.89
CA ALA A 112 -15.10 -5.47 0.46
C ALA A 112 -15.09 -4.07 1.11
N LEU A 113 -14.18 -3.18 0.69
CA LEU A 113 -14.06 -1.82 1.22
C LEU A 113 -14.85 -0.76 0.43
N GLY A 114 -15.42 -1.10 -0.72
CA GLY A 114 -16.21 -0.16 -1.53
C GLY A 114 -16.19 -0.46 -3.02
N THR A 115 -16.59 0.53 -3.81
CA THR A 115 -16.73 0.42 -5.26
C THR A 115 -16.19 1.67 -5.94
N ALA A 116 -15.52 1.50 -7.08
CA ALA A 116 -15.11 2.57 -7.98
C ALA A 116 -15.68 2.32 -9.38
N GLU A 117 -15.98 3.40 -10.10
CA GLU A 117 -16.51 3.35 -11.46
C GLU A 117 -15.68 4.23 -12.39
N ARG A 118 -15.57 3.84 -13.66
CA ARG A 118 -14.87 4.59 -14.71
C ARG A 118 -15.46 4.26 -16.07
N ASP A 119 -15.61 5.29 -16.90
CA ASP A 119 -16.09 5.15 -18.26
C ASP A 119 -14.91 4.97 -19.23
N VAL A 120 -15.08 4.07 -20.19
CA VAL A 120 -14.11 3.67 -21.20
C VAL A 120 -14.78 3.66 -22.56
N THR A 121 -14.27 4.42 -23.51
CA THR A 121 -14.77 4.46 -24.87
C THR A 121 -14.01 3.48 -25.74
N VAL A 122 -14.69 2.49 -26.31
CA VAL A 122 -14.11 1.54 -27.26
C VAL A 122 -14.47 1.96 -28.67
N SER A 123 -13.46 2.18 -29.50
CA SER A 123 -13.63 2.41 -30.94
C SER A 123 -13.15 1.19 -31.72
N VAL A 124 -13.93 0.77 -32.72
CA VAL A 124 -13.57 -0.33 -33.59
C VAL A 124 -13.24 0.24 -34.96
N GLN A 125 -12.00 0.03 -35.40
CA GLN A 125 -11.51 0.44 -36.71
C GLN A 125 -11.76 -0.69 -37.70
N CYS A 126 -12.22 -0.33 -38.90
CA CYS A 126 -12.26 -1.27 -40.03
C CYS A 126 -10.83 -1.49 -40.50
N GLU A 127 -10.45 -2.74 -40.75
CA GLU A 127 -9.19 -3.04 -41.46
C GLU A 127 -9.30 -2.70 -42.95
#